data_AF-A0A838P600-F1
#
_entry.id   AF-A0A838P600-F1
#
_cell.length_a   1.000
_cell.length_b   1.000
_cell.length_c   1.000
_cell.angle_alpha   90.00
_cell.angle_beta   90.00
_cell.angle_gamma   90.00
#
_symmetry.space_group_name_H-M   'P 1'
#
loop_
_entity.id
_entity.type
_entity.pdbx_description
1 polymer ?
#
loop_
_entity_poly.entity_id
_entity_poly.type
_entity_poly.pdbx_seq_one_letter_code
_entity_poly.pdbx_strand_id
1 'polypeptide(L)'
;MYLVELRPGKEELYRNGDELAAAIRSGDVDGHSRIYHRATSKWISITLHPQFKAILADKTTPASAPADFSTWTYLTAQSDALGEPDPAPSHSDPQAPAEPATGEGHHPWRRPLALSITGLFLVLGVQLASSGPRPPWSSRTDAVTGSRPGQSQPAAAPTAATPNMVSLASSTSWGGEDEAWRDDEYDNDSAATPPKTVALPKAPSLKLAALESALPGAAGAPAESDALTVEGLLSRQAAAFEAARERMITGLRVARLSQLFAATRLTPDGGVTEARLGLAGASNFIRVYRQQETLIEKQFQDSFTVMSKQNGWPAKAVRRWNSKDGLKESPTLASLTGVLVNRIDSVLGVLSAQAGAYAITGGKITFEDPAAARTYGVLRQQIASTMDAAIAAGGTESSGPMGQLLQAIGTTRLPRES
;
A
#
# COMPACT_ATOMS: atom_id res chain seq x y z
N MET A 1 -14.70 -28.03 -5.71
CA MET A 1 -15.53 -27.59 -6.84
C MET A 1 -15.81 -26.11 -6.70
N TYR A 2 -15.49 -25.33 -7.73
CA TYR A 2 -15.56 -23.88 -7.77
C TYR A 2 -16.45 -23.49 -8.95
N LEU A 3 -17.58 -22.85 -8.66
CA LEU A 3 -18.45 -22.28 -9.69
C LEU A 3 -18.00 -20.83 -9.93
N VAL A 4 -17.62 -20.53 -11.16
CA VAL A 4 -17.05 -19.23 -11.56
C VAL A 4 -17.87 -18.66 -12.71
N GLU A 5 -18.29 -17.41 -12.57
CA GLU A 5 -18.90 -16.62 -13.62
C GLU A 5 -17.78 -15.85 -14.34
N LEU A 6 -17.45 -16.30 -15.56
CA LEU A 6 -16.38 -15.71 -16.38
C LEU A 6 -16.82 -14.36 -16.96
N ARG A 7 -18.08 -14.31 -17.40
CA ARG A 7 -18.77 -13.11 -17.90
C ARG A 7 -20.20 -13.18 -17.39
N PRO A 8 -20.91 -12.04 -17.29
CA PRO A 8 -22.32 -12.03 -16.91
C PRO A 8 -23.13 -13.09 -17.68
N GLY A 9 -23.61 -14.11 -16.98
CA GLY A 9 -24.39 -15.21 -17.56
C GLY A 9 -23.61 -16.37 -18.19
N LYS A 10 -22.27 -16.38 -18.14
CA LYS A 10 -21.44 -17.55 -18.51
C LYS A 10 -20.78 -18.13 -17.26
N GLU A 11 -21.37 -19.20 -16.76
CA GLU A 11 -20.89 -19.94 -15.59
C GLU A 11 -20.12 -21.18 -16.03
N GLU A 12 -18.97 -21.42 -15.39
CA GLU A 12 -18.16 -22.62 -15.59
C GLU A 12 -17.81 -23.24 -14.22
N LEU A 13 -17.72 -24.56 -14.20
CA LEU A 13 -17.59 -25.33 -12.97
C LEU A 13 -16.28 -26.10 -12.96
N TYR A 14 -15.33 -25.62 -12.16
CA TYR A 14 -14.03 -26.26 -11.97
C TYR A 14 -14.11 -27.27 -10.83
N ARG A 15 -13.67 -28.50 -11.05
CA ARG A 15 -13.80 -29.60 -10.09
C ARG A 15 -12.88 -29.41 -8.89
N ASN A 16 -11.65 -28.96 -9.14
CA ASN A 16 -10.61 -28.78 -8.13
C ASN A 16 -9.90 -27.41 -8.26
N GLY A 17 -8.98 -27.14 -7.33
CA GLY A 17 -8.24 -25.87 -7.29
C GLY A 17 -7.20 -25.73 -8.39
N ASP A 18 -6.67 -26.85 -8.88
CA ASP A 18 -5.64 -26.88 -9.92
C ASP A 18 -6.22 -26.51 -11.29
N GLU A 19 -7.45 -26.96 -11.56
CA GLU A 19 -8.22 -26.63 -12.77
C GLU A 19 -8.56 -25.13 -12.80
N LEU A 20 -8.99 -24.56 -11.67
CA LEU A 20 -9.18 -23.12 -11.51
C LEU A 20 -7.85 -22.36 -11.71
N ALA A 21 -6.76 -22.87 -11.15
CA ALA A 21 -5.44 -22.26 -11.30
C ALA A 21 -4.95 -22.29 -12.76
N ALA A 22 -5.18 -23.39 -13.48
CA ALA A 22 -4.89 -23.51 -14.90
C ALA A 22 -5.71 -22.50 -15.73
N ALA A 23 -7.00 -22.37 -15.44
CA ALA A 23 -7.88 -21.39 -16.09
C ALA A 23 -7.42 -19.95 -15.84
N ILE A 24 -7.00 -19.60 -14.62
CA ILE A 24 -6.43 -18.26 -14.31
C ILE A 24 -5.12 -18.02 -15.07
N ARG A 25 -4.23 -19.02 -15.17
CA ARG A 25 -2.96 -18.89 -15.91
C ARG A 25 -3.19 -18.74 -17.42
N SER A 26 -4.14 -19.48 -17.97
CA SER A 26 -4.52 -19.41 -19.38
C SER A 26 -5.17 -18.07 -19.77
N GLY A 27 -5.79 -17.37 -18.79
CA GLY A 27 -6.50 -16.12 -18.99
C GLY A 27 -8.00 -16.28 -19.21
N ASP A 28 -8.53 -17.50 -19.15
CA ASP A 28 -9.98 -17.75 -19.23
C ASP A 28 -10.73 -17.15 -18.04
N VAL A 29 -10.11 -17.17 -16.85
CA VAL A 29 -10.60 -16.47 -15.65
C VAL A 29 -9.81 -15.18 -15.45
N ASP A 30 -10.46 -14.04 -15.62
CA ASP A 30 -9.86 -12.70 -15.54
C ASP A 30 -10.18 -11.99 -14.22
N GLY A 31 -9.69 -10.75 -14.03
CA GLY A 31 -9.98 -9.96 -12.83
C GLY A 31 -11.45 -9.52 -12.68
N HIS A 32 -12.25 -9.63 -13.74
CA HIS A 32 -13.68 -9.29 -13.73
C HIS A 32 -14.58 -10.48 -13.37
N SER A 33 -14.03 -11.68 -13.41
CA SER A 33 -14.71 -12.92 -13.06
C SER A 33 -15.16 -12.94 -11.59
N ARG A 34 -16.23 -13.67 -11.31
CA ARG A 34 -16.79 -13.83 -9.96
C ARG A 34 -16.82 -15.30 -9.58
N ILE A 35 -16.57 -15.60 -8.31
CA ILE A 35 -16.62 -16.95 -7.77
C ILE A 35 -17.78 -17.06 -6.77
N TYR A 36 -18.53 -18.15 -6.86
CA TYR A 36 -19.64 -18.41 -5.95
C TYR A 36 -19.12 -18.91 -4.61
N HIS A 37 -19.36 -18.15 -3.54
CA HIS A 37 -18.95 -18.53 -2.20
C HIS A 37 -20.07 -19.30 -1.49
N ARG A 38 -19.93 -20.63 -1.43
CA ARG A 38 -20.96 -21.56 -0.92
C ARG A 38 -21.45 -21.23 0.49
N ALA A 39 -20.56 -20.80 1.39
CA ALA A 39 -20.94 -20.54 2.79
C ALA A 39 -21.84 -19.29 2.95
N THR A 40 -21.69 -18.31 2.07
CA THR A 40 -22.45 -17.05 2.11
C THR A 40 -23.54 -16.99 1.05
N SER A 41 -23.59 -17.97 0.15
CA SER A 41 -24.50 -18.03 -1.00
C SER A 41 -24.44 -16.75 -1.86
N LYS A 42 -23.25 -16.18 -2.03
CA LYS A 42 -23.02 -14.92 -2.74
C LYS A 42 -21.89 -15.05 -3.74
N TRP A 43 -22.05 -14.39 -4.88
CA TRP A 43 -20.98 -14.15 -5.83
C TRP A 43 -20.03 -13.10 -5.27
N ILE A 44 -18.74 -13.42 -5.23
CA ILE A 44 -17.66 -12.51 -4.82
C ILE A 44 -16.66 -12.35 -5.96
N SER A 45 -15.97 -11.22 -6.05
CA SER A 45 -14.94 -11.03 -7.09
C SER A 45 -13.81 -12.06 -6.91
N ILE A 46 -13.32 -12.65 -8.01
CA ILE A 46 -12.21 -13.61 -7.99
C ILE A 46 -10.93 -12.98 -7.41
N THR A 47 -10.78 -11.66 -7.47
CA THR A 47 -9.65 -10.90 -6.88
C THR A 47 -9.50 -11.07 -5.37
N LEU A 48 -10.58 -11.46 -4.68
CA LEU A 48 -10.57 -11.75 -3.24
C LEU A 48 -10.18 -13.20 -2.92
N HIS A 49 -10.16 -14.09 -3.92
CA HIS A 49 -9.88 -15.51 -3.70
C HIS A 49 -8.37 -15.75 -3.46
N PRO A 50 -7.98 -16.56 -2.46
CA PRO A 50 -6.57 -16.81 -2.12
C PRO A 50 -5.72 -17.34 -3.29
N GLN A 51 -6.26 -18.26 -4.09
CA GLN A 51 -5.52 -18.83 -5.23
C GLN A 51 -5.25 -17.83 -6.34
N PHE A 52 -6.20 -16.92 -6.61
CA PHE A 52 -6.01 -15.88 -7.63
C PHE A 52 -4.90 -14.90 -7.21
N LYS A 53 -4.85 -14.55 -5.93
CA LYS A 53 -3.76 -13.73 -5.37
C LYS A 53 -2.40 -14.43 -5.46
N ALA A 54 -2.34 -15.72 -5.14
CA ALA A 54 -1.10 -16.50 -5.24
C ALA A 54 -0.57 -16.52 -6.69
N ILE A 55 -1.45 -16.81 -7.66
CA ILE A 55 -1.07 -16.86 -9.09
C ILE A 55 -0.67 -15.49 -9.63
N LEU A 56 -1.31 -14.40 -9.19
CA LEU A 56 -0.89 -13.05 -9.57
C LEU A 56 0.46 -12.66 -8.96
N ALA A 57 0.75 -13.09 -7.74
CA ALA A 57 2.07 -12.89 -7.13
C ALA A 57 3.15 -13.65 -7.92
N ASP A 58 2.86 -14.89 -8.34
CA ASP A 58 3.76 -15.69 -9.18
C ASP A 58 3.96 -15.04 -10.56
N LYS A 59 2.88 -14.59 -11.22
CA LYS A 59 2.93 -13.97 -12.56
C LYS A 59 3.64 -12.62 -12.60
N THR A 60 3.62 -11.88 -11.48
CA THR A 60 4.35 -10.61 -11.33
C THR A 60 5.85 -10.84 -11.14
N THR A 61 6.26 -12.08 -10.89
CA THR A 61 7.67 -12.48 -10.93
C THR A 61 7.99 -12.86 -12.37
N PRO A 62 8.67 -12.00 -13.17
CA PRO A 62 9.06 -12.39 -14.52
C PRO A 62 9.90 -13.66 -14.44
N ALA A 63 9.53 -14.67 -15.22
CA ALA A 63 10.29 -15.90 -15.40
C ALA A 63 11.62 -15.60 -16.08
N SER A 64 12.58 -15.10 -15.32
CA SER A 64 13.98 -15.49 -15.52
C SER A 64 14.07 -16.96 -15.12
N ALA A 65 14.78 -17.74 -15.94
CA ALA A 65 15.28 -19.08 -15.59
C ALA A 65 15.86 -19.10 -14.16
N PRO A 66 15.99 -20.27 -13.49
CA PRO A 66 16.62 -20.33 -12.18
C PRO A 66 18.11 -19.97 -12.33
N ALA A 67 18.39 -18.68 -12.32
CA ALA A 67 19.67 -18.15 -11.94
C ALA A 67 19.76 -18.37 -10.43
N ASP A 68 20.76 -19.13 -10.02
CA ASP A 68 21.23 -19.22 -8.64
C ASP A 68 21.02 -17.89 -7.91
N PHE A 69 20.16 -17.88 -6.90
CA PHE A 69 19.94 -16.72 -6.03
C PHE A 69 21.15 -16.45 -5.10
N SER A 70 22.35 -16.92 -5.45
CA SER A 70 23.60 -16.66 -4.74
C SER A 70 24.37 -15.44 -5.26
N THR A 71 23.90 -14.75 -6.30
CA THR A 71 24.63 -13.61 -6.88
C THR A 71 23.71 -12.46 -7.24
N TRP A 72 23.22 -11.75 -6.22
CA TRP A 72 22.97 -10.31 -6.34
C TRP A 72 24.02 -9.55 -5.54
N THR A 73 25.27 -9.85 -5.87
CA THR A 73 26.46 -9.11 -5.49
C THR A 73 26.85 -8.24 -6.69
N TYR A 74 26.32 -7.02 -6.74
CA TYR A 74 26.89 -5.96 -7.59
C TYR A 74 28.26 -5.47 -7.06
N LEU A 75 28.98 -6.31 -6.29
CA LEU A 75 30.23 -5.96 -5.59
C LEU A 75 31.32 -7.05 -5.65
N THR A 76 31.18 -8.10 -6.46
CA THR A 76 32.19 -9.19 -6.52
C THR A 76 32.74 -9.47 -7.92
N ALA A 77 32.44 -8.64 -8.91
CA ALA A 77 33.00 -8.80 -10.26
C ALA A 77 34.48 -8.33 -10.38
N GLN A 78 35.15 -7.93 -9.28
CA GLN A 78 36.47 -7.29 -9.36
C GLN A 78 37.61 -8.01 -8.60
N SER A 79 37.38 -9.19 -8.03
CA SER A 79 38.46 -9.97 -7.38
C SER A 79 39.13 -11.00 -8.29
N ASP A 80 38.62 -11.27 -9.50
CA ASP A 80 39.19 -12.27 -10.43
C ASP A 80 40.11 -11.68 -11.53
N ALA A 81 40.44 -10.39 -11.44
CA ALA A 81 41.30 -9.71 -12.44
C ALA A 81 42.71 -9.35 -11.93
N LEU A 82 43.19 -9.97 -10.85
CA LEU A 82 44.58 -9.82 -10.39
C LEU A 82 45.32 -11.15 -10.49
N GLY A 83 46.25 -11.14 -11.45
CA GLY A 83 47.16 -12.21 -11.84
C GLY A 83 47.68 -13.10 -10.72
N GLU A 84 47.57 -14.39 -11.00
CA GLU A 84 48.51 -15.47 -10.70
C GLU A 84 49.97 -14.99 -10.62
N PRO A 85 50.65 -15.14 -9.48
CA PRO A 85 52.11 -15.06 -9.40
C PRO A 85 52.75 -16.44 -9.52
N ASP A 86 53.71 -16.55 -10.43
CA ASP A 86 54.61 -17.68 -10.68
C ASP A 86 55.38 -18.16 -9.42
N PRO A 87 55.78 -19.45 -9.35
CA PRO A 87 56.48 -20.00 -8.19
C PRO A 87 58.02 -19.98 -8.31
N ALA A 88 58.65 -19.57 -7.18
CA ALA A 88 59.97 -19.97 -6.66
C ALA A 88 61.25 -19.49 -7.45
N PRO A 89 62.43 -19.32 -6.80
CA PRO A 89 63.11 -20.38 -6.04
C PRO A 89 63.69 -19.99 -4.66
N SER A 90 64.05 -21.07 -3.95
CA SER A 90 64.67 -21.22 -2.64
C SER A 90 65.98 -20.45 -2.44
N HIS A 91 66.31 -20.09 -1.18
CA HIS A 91 67.66 -20.26 -0.60
C HIS A 91 67.68 -20.07 0.94
N SER A 92 68.09 -21.15 1.62
CA SER A 92 69.03 -21.24 2.76
C SER A 92 68.77 -20.52 4.09
N ASP A 93 68.49 -21.35 5.11
CA ASP A 93 68.95 -21.26 6.52
C ASP A 93 70.50 -21.10 6.59
N PRO A 94 71.14 -20.66 7.72
CA PRO A 94 70.84 -21.13 9.10
C PRO A 94 71.10 -20.16 10.29
N GLN A 95 70.69 -20.65 11.47
CA GLN A 95 71.43 -20.63 12.76
C GLN A 95 70.98 -19.64 13.87
N ALA A 96 70.36 -20.23 14.91
CA ALA A 96 70.25 -19.74 16.30
C ALA A 96 71.65 -19.80 17.02
N PRO A 97 71.85 -19.47 18.33
CA PRO A 97 70.88 -19.16 19.41
C PRO A 97 71.29 -18.04 20.42
N ALA A 98 70.36 -17.63 21.30
CA ALA A 98 70.53 -17.49 22.77
C ALA A 98 69.49 -16.53 23.40
N GLU A 99 68.84 -17.03 24.46
CA GLU A 99 67.91 -16.37 25.39
C GLU A 99 68.61 -15.35 26.35
N PRO A 100 68.03 -14.95 27.51
CA PRO A 100 66.80 -14.19 27.76
C PRO A 100 67.06 -12.94 28.65
N ALA A 101 66.18 -11.94 28.62
CA ALA A 101 66.11 -10.96 29.71
C ALA A 101 64.68 -10.45 29.92
N THR A 102 64.12 -10.96 31.01
CA THR A 102 63.13 -10.35 31.93
C THR A 102 62.83 -8.87 31.72
N GLY A 103 61.54 -8.56 31.60
CA GLY A 103 61.00 -7.20 31.68
C GLY A 103 59.53 -7.24 32.09
N GLU A 104 59.30 -7.46 33.39
CA GLU A 104 58.04 -7.17 34.07
C GLU A 104 57.59 -5.73 33.79
N GLY A 105 56.33 -5.56 33.42
CA GLY A 105 55.77 -4.24 33.07
C GLY A 105 54.25 -4.20 33.19
N HIS A 106 53.76 -4.41 34.41
CA HIS A 106 52.50 -3.93 34.98
C HIS A 106 51.37 -3.44 34.03
N HIS A 107 50.35 -4.29 33.87
CA HIS A 107 48.96 -3.84 33.79
C HIS A 107 48.39 -3.62 35.20
N PRO A 108 47.92 -2.40 35.52
CA PRO A 108 46.60 -2.32 36.16
C PRO A 108 45.90 -0.96 35.91
N TRP A 109 45.02 -0.88 34.90
CA TRP A 109 43.93 0.09 34.94
C TRP A 109 42.61 -0.61 34.62
N ARG A 110 42.18 -1.38 35.63
CA ARG A 110 40.77 -1.64 35.89
C ARG A 110 40.19 -0.40 36.56
N ARG A 111 39.00 0.00 36.10
CA ARG A 111 37.77 0.41 36.85
C ARG A 111 36.98 1.45 36.02
N PRO A 112 35.70 1.71 36.35
CA PRO A 112 34.64 0.75 36.64
C PRO A 112 33.33 1.13 35.90
N LEU A 113 32.39 0.19 35.93
CA LEU A 113 30.97 0.38 35.64
C LEU A 113 30.41 1.63 36.32
N ALA A 114 29.98 2.61 35.52
CA ALA A 114 28.99 3.60 35.93
C ALA A 114 27.62 3.11 35.44
N LEU A 115 26.94 2.36 36.31
CA LEU A 115 25.49 2.19 36.29
C LEU A 115 24.86 3.57 36.52
N SER A 116 24.56 4.29 35.43
CA SER A 116 23.72 5.48 35.51
C SER A 116 22.27 5.05 35.68
N ILE A 117 21.75 5.42 36.83
CA ILE A 117 20.37 5.33 37.28
C ILE A 117 19.44 5.96 36.21
N THR A 118 18.84 5.13 35.38
CA THR A 118 17.69 5.50 34.52
C THR A 118 16.67 4.36 34.50
N GLY A 119 16.49 3.72 35.67
CA GLY A 119 15.61 2.57 35.88
C GLY A 119 14.66 2.76 37.05
N LEU A 120 14.20 4.00 37.32
CA LEU A 120 13.24 4.27 38.39
C LEU A 120 12.21 5.37 38.05
N PHE A 121 11.73 5.40 36.81
CA PHE A 121 10.53 6.18 36.44
C PHE A 121 9.58 5.46 35.45
N LEU A 122 9.70 4.13 35.30
CA LEU A 122 8.92 3.36 34.32
C LEU A 122 8.07 2.24 34.96
N VAL A 123 7.75 2.34 36.25
CA VAL A 123 6.81 1.42 36.94
C VAL A 123 5.70 2.14 37.72
N LEU A 124 5.65 3.49 37.72
CA LEU A 124 4.60 4.25 38.40
C LEU A 124 3.83 5.16 37.42
N GLY A 125 3.08 4.55 36.49
CA GLY A 125 2.28 5.30 35.51
C GLY A 125 1.30 4.48 34.67
N VAL A 126 0.86 3.30 35.14
CA VAL A 126 -0.04 2.40 34.37
C VAL A 126 -1.36 2.08 35.10
N GLN A 127 -1.72 2.79 36.17
CA GLN A 127 -2.92 2.43 36.97
C GLN A 127 -3.85 3.62 37.28
N LEU A 128 -4.17 4.50 36.31
CA LEU A 128 -5.16 5.58 36.53
C LEU A 128 -5.91 6.03 35.26
N ALA A 129 -6.30 5.11 34.39
CA ALA A 129 -7.19 5.43 33.26
C ALA A 129 -8.18 4.30 32.93
N SER A 130 -8.99 3.88 33.91
CA SER A 130 -10.18 3.05 33.64
C SER A 130 -11.29 3.21 34.69
N SER A 131 -11.54 4.42 35.16
CA SER A 131 -12.69 4.75 36.02
C SER A 131 -13.19 6.16 35.74
N GLY A 132 -13.68 6.38 34.53
CA GLY A 132 -14.52 7.53 34.17
C GLY A 132 -15.99 7.12 34.10
N PRO A 133 -16.94 7.99 34.50
CA PRO A 133 -18.36 7.68 34.54
C PRO A 133 -18.91 7.35 33.15
N ARG A 134 -19.66 6.25 33.05
CA ARG A 134 -20.33 5.86 31.80
C ARG A 134 -21.35 6.95 31.41
N PRO A 135 -21.39 7.36 30.14
CA PRO A 135 -22.35 8.36 29.67
C PRO A 135 -23.80 7.82 29.71
N PRO A 136 -24.79 8.65 30.09
CA PRO A 136 -26.15 8.22 30.49
C PRO A 136 -27.10 7.81 29.34
N TRP A 137 -26.62 7.42 28.16
CA TRP A 137 -27.49 7.10 27.02
C TRP A 137 -27.68 5.60 26.73
N SER A 138 -27.15 4.69 27.57
CA SER A 138 -27.26 3.23 27.34
C SER A 138 -28.45 2.54 28.04
N SER A 139 -29.43 3.29 28.54
CA SER A 139 -30.63 2.71 29.16
C SER A 139 -31.90 3.43 28.75
N ARG A 140 -32.41 3.10 27.55
CA ARG A 140 -33.83 3.14 27.23
C ARG A 140 -34.22 1.83 26.54
N THR A 141 -34.57 0.85 27.36
CA THR A 141 -35.58 -0.13 26.98
C THR A 141 -36.93 0.48 27.33
N ASP A 142 -37.67 0.84 26.30
CA ASP A 142 -39.04 1.33 26.39
C ASP A 142 -39.95 0.25 27.00
N ALA A 143 -40.42 0.49 28.23
CA ALA A 143 -41.60 -0.15 28.77
C ALA A 143 -42.78 0.83 28.58
N VAL A 144 -43.42 0.75 27.41
CA VAL A 144 -44.69 1.42 27.15
C VAL A 144 -45.82 0.48 27.58
N THR A 145 -46.17 0.51 28.87
CA THR A 145 -47.49 0.11 29.34
C THR A 145 -48.42 1.30 29.20
N GLY A 146 -49.10 1.36 28.05
CA GLY A 146 -50.17 2.33 27.79
C GLY A 146 -51.48 1.87 28.41
N SER A 147 -52.02 2.68 29.33
CA SER A 147 -53.43 2.66 29.70
C SER A 147 -54.24 3.38 28.62
N ARG A 148 -55.15 2.66 27.95
CA ARG A 148 -56.16 3.25 27.04
C ARG A 148 -57.56 2.89 27.55
N PRO A 149 -58.47 3.86 27.73
CA PRO A 149 -59.88 3.57 27.96
C PRO A 149 -60.62 3.42 26.62
N GLY A 150 -61.57 2.49 26.63
CA GLY A 150 -62.79 2.41 25.81
C GLY A 150 -62.74 2.85 24.35
N GLN A 151 -62.82 1.89 23.43
CA GLN A 151 -63.68 2.06 22.26
C GLN A 151 -64.12 0.74 21.64
N SER A 152 -65.37 0.77 21.23
CA SER A 152 -66.29 -0.27 20.83
C SER A 152 -65.94 -1.01 19.53
N GLN A 153 -66.21 -2.31 19.58
CA GLN A 153 -66.32 -3.29 18.50
C GLN A 153 -67.45 -2.92 17.52
N PRO A 154 -67.30 -3.21 16.22
CA PRO A 154 -68.15 -4.24 15.64
C PRO A 154 -67.43 -5.18 14.64
N ALA A 155 -68.14 -6.27 14.32
CA ALA A 155 -67.72 -7.45 13.58
C ALA A 155 -67.76 -7.30 12.04
N ALA A 156 -66.88 -8.05 11.35
CA ALA A 156 -67.16 -8.95 10.21
C ALA A 156 -65.86 -9.30 9.44
N ALA A 157 -65.74 -10.57 9.02
CA ALA A 157 -64.64 -11.24 8.30
C ALA A 157 -64.63 -10.89 6.77
N PRO A 158 -63.83 -11.50 5.84
CA PRO A 158 -62.91 -12.66 5.97
C PRO A 158 -61.59 -12.62 5.13
N THR A 159 -60.86 -13.75 5.21
CA THR A 159 -59.97 -14.38 4.20
C THR A 159 -58.48 -14.04 4.19
N ALA A 160 -57.69 -14.98 4.70
CA ALA A 160 -56.25 -15.08 4.51
C ALA A 160 -55.94 -15.74 3.15
N ALA A 161 -55.02 -15.14 2.39
CA ALA A 161 -54.41 -15.74 1.21
C ALA A 161 -52.97 -16.15 1.53
N THR A 162 -52.70 -17.44 1.45
CA THR A 162 -51.37 -18.06 1.40
C THR A 162 -50.75 -17.88 0.02
N PRO A 163 -49.44 -17.62 -0.11
CA PRO A 163 -48.77 -17.70 -1.41
C PRO A 163 -48.43 -19.15 -1.78
N ASN A 164 -48.84 -19.51 -2.99
CA ASN A 164 -48.61 -20.76 -3.71
C ASN A 164 -47.11 -21.17 -3.77
N MET A 165 -46.84 -22.43 -3.39
CA MET A 165 -45.70 -23.19 -3.92
C MET A 165 -46.12 -23.85 -5.23
N VAL A 166 -45.42 -23.54 -6.33
CA VAL A 166 -45.52 -24.30 -7.58
C VAL A 166 -44.32 -25.23 -7.66
N SER A 167 -44.55 -26.50 -7.35
CA SER A 167 -43.75 -27.61 -7.85
C SER A 167 -44.28 -27.98 -9.23
N LEU A 168 -43.44 -27.88 -10.26
CA LEU A 168 -43.61 -28.63 -11.49
C LEU A 168 -42.38 -29.51 -11.64
N ALA A 169 -42.53 -30.74 -11.14
CA ALA A 169 -41.76 -31.87 -11.61
C ALA A 169 -42.07 -32.08 -13.09
N SER A 170 -41.04 -32.23 -13.91
CA SER A 170 -41.15 -32.89 -15.20
C SER A 170 -40.05 -33.94 -15.27
N SER A 171 -40.50 -35.17 -15.02
CA SER A 171 -39.85 -36.40 -15.43
C SER A 171 -39.73 -36.44 -16.95
N THR A 172 -38.52 -36.67 -17.46
CA THR A 172 -38.36 -37.28 -18.78
C THR A 172 -37.22 -38.28 -18.68
N SER A 173 -37.62 -39.54 -18.55
CA SER A 173 -36.80 -40.73 -18.67
C SER A 173 -36.83 -41.21 -20.12
N TRP A 174 -35.71 -41.18 -20.83
CA TRP A 174 -35.43 -41.97 -22.03
C TRP A 174 -33.91 -42.24 -21.95
N GLY A 175 -33.44 -43.47 -21.71
CA GLY A 175 -33.30 -44.51 -22.75
C GLY A 175 -32.24 -44.02 -23.74
N GLY A 176 -30.97 -44.43 -23.70
CA GLY A 176 -30.50 -45.81 -23.67
C GLY A 176 -30.27 -46.24 -25.10
N GLU A 177 -29.17 -45.81 -25.73
CA GLU A 177 -28.67 -46.35 -26.99
C GLU A 177 -27.14 -46.38 -26.97
N ASP A 178 -26.63 -47.61 -26.88
CA ASP A 178 -25.31 -48.00 -27.31
C ASP A 178 -25.22 -47.83 -28.84
N GLU A 179 -24.27 -47.03 -29.33
CA GLU A 179 -23.78 -47.18 -30.71
C GLU A 179 -22.26 -47.22 -30.73
N ALA A 180 -21.76 -48.43 -30.91
CA ALA A 180 -20.48 -48.72 -31.51
C ALA A 180 -20.51 -48.39 -33.02
N TRP A 181 -19.32 -48.34 -33.63
CA TRP A 181 -19.00 -48.22 -35.06
C TRP A 181 -18.84 -46.79 -35.61
N ARG A 182 -17.58 -46.36 -35.80
CA ARG A 182 -16.93 -46.32 -37.13
C ARG A 182 -15.57 -45.64 -37.08
N ASP A 183 -14.54 -46.43 -37.34
CA ASP A 183 -13.33 -45.97 -38.02
C ASP A 183 -13.74 -45.58 -39.45
N ASP A 184 -13.70 -44.29 -39.78
CA ASP A 184 -13.68 -43.84 -41.17
C ASP A 184 -12.38 -43.06 -41.41
N GLU A 185 -11.46 -43.83 -41.97
CA GLU A 185 -10.34 -43.48 -42.82
C GLU A 185 -10.75 -42.39 -43.83
N TYR A 186 -10.26 -41.17 -43.60
CA TYR A 186 -10.27 -40.11 -44.62
C TYR A 186 -8.85 -39.89 -45.12
N ASP A 187 -8.53 -40.58 -46.22
CA ASP A 187 -7.62 -40.09 -47.24
C ASP A 187 -8.09 -38.69 -47.67
N ASN A 188 -7.27 -37.67 -47.42
CA ASN A 188 -7.41 -36.39 -48.08
C ASN A 188 -6.06 -35.95 -48.62
N ASP A 189 -5.83 -36.43 -49.84
CA ASP A 189 -4.81 -35.98 -50.78
C ASP A 189 -5.20 -34.55 -51.23
N SER A 190 -4.75 -33.54 -50.47
CA SER A 190 -4.85 -32.13 -50.85
C SER A 190 -3.47 -31.51 -50.92
N ALA A 191 -2.98 -31.40 -52.16
CA ALA A 191 -1.76 -30.73 -52.55
C ALA A 191 -1.65 -29.34 -51.90
N ALA A 192 -0.73 -29.22 -50.95
CA ALA A 192 -0.37 -27.98 -50.29
C ALA A 192 0.37 -27.05 -51.28
N THR A 193 -0.27 -25.96 -51.68
CA THR A 193 0.47 -24.76 -52.12
C THR A 193 1.04 -24.07 -50.88
N PRO A 194 2.35 -23.75 -50.83
CA PRO A 194 2.93 -23.09 -49.66
C PRO A 194 2.33 -21.68 -49.52
N PRO A 195 1.93 -21.27 -48.30
CA PRO A 195 1.44 -19.92 -48.09
C PRO A 195 2.57 -18.93 -48.36
N LYS A 196 2.31 -17.96 -49.24
CA LYS A 196 3.15 -16.77 -49.43
C LYS A 196 3.34 -16.09 -48.07
N THR A 197 4.52 -16.24 -47.48
CA THR A 197 4.97 -15.48 -46.32
C THR A 197 4.94 -14.00 -46.67
N VAL A 198 3.94 -13.29 -46.14
CA VAL A 198 3.90 -11.84 -46.13
C VAL A 198 5.07 -11.37 -45.26
N ALA A 199 6.09 -10.82 -45.90
CA ALA A 199 7.25 -10.24 -45.23
C ALA A 199 6.79 -9.04 -44.39
N LEU A 200 6.62 -9.26 -43.09
CA LEU A 200 6.41 -8.18 -42.13
C LEU A 200 7.68 -7.30 -42.10
N PRO A 201 7.54 -5.98 -42.12
CA PRO A 201 8.68 -5.07 -42.07
C PRO A 201 9.48 -5.34 -40.79
N LYS A 202 10.75 -5.69 -40.97
CA LYS A 202 11.69 -5.95 -39.88
C LYS A 202 11.82 -4.68 -39.05
N ALA A 203 11.46 -4.75 -37.77
CA ALA A 203 11.56 -3.62 -36.86
C ALA A 203 13.02 -3.11 -36.84
N PRO A 204 13.23 -1.78 -36.91
CA PRO A 204 14.57 -1.21 -36.93
C PRO A 204 15.30 -1.60 -35.64
N SER A 205 16.47 -2.22 -35.79
CA SER A 205 17.33 -2.56 -34.66
C SER A 205 17.81 -1.26 -33.99
N LEU A 206 17.28 -0.97 -32.80
CA LEU A 206 17.72 0.15 -31.99
C LEU A 206 19.16 -0.12 -31.55
N LYS A 207 20.10 0.71 -32.03
CA LYS A 207 21.50 0.66 -31.59
C LYS A 207 21.54 1.12 -30.13
N LEU A 208 21.93 0.22 -29.22
CA LEU A 208 22.09 0.48 -27.78
C LEU A 208 22.92 1.76 -27.49
N ALA A 209 23.94 2.03 -28.31
CA ALA A 209 24.76 3.25 -28.19
C ALA A 209 23.97 4.57 -28.38
N ALA A 210 22.88 4.56 -29.17
CA ALA A 210 22.03 5.73 -29.34
C ALA A 210 21.06 5.93 -28.15
N LEU A 211 20.72 4.83 -27.46
CA LEU A 211 19.87 4.84 -26.26
C LEU A 211 20.62 5.39 -25.05
N GLU A 212 21.91 5.06 -24.89
CA GLU A 212 22.78 5.66 -23.88
C GLU A 212 22.95 7.18 -24.07
N SER A 213 23.06 7.65 -25.32
CA SER A 213 23.14 9.09 -25.60
C SER A 213 21.80 9.84 -25.47
N ALA A 214 20.67 9.11 -25.49
CA ALA A 214 19.33 9.69 -25.46
C ALA A 214 18.69 9.69 -24.06
N LEU A 215 19.32 9.05 -23.06
CA LEU A 215 18.97 9.17 -21.64
C LEU A 215 19.61 10.45 -21.08
N PRO A 216 18.86 11.56 -20.96
CA PRO A 216 19.40 12.80 -20.41
C PRO A 216 19.43 12.61 -18.88
N GLY A 217 20.57 12.18 -18.34
CA GLY A 217 20.73 12.02 -16.89
C GLY A 217 21.81 11.05 -16.40
N ALA A 218 22.42 10.23 -17.26
CA ALA A 218 23.44 9.26 -16.82
C ALA A 218 24.83 9.90 -16.53
N ALA A 219 25.03 11.18 -16.85
CA ALA A 219 26.31 11.90 -16.70
C ALA A 219 26.69 12.23 -15.23
N GLY A 220 26.03 11.62 -14.25
CA GLY A 220 26.29 11.83 -12.82
C GLY A 220 26.21 10.55 -12.00
N ALA A 221 26.34 9.37 -12.61
CA ALA A 221 26.52 8.14 -11.84
C ALA A 221 27.81 8.29 -11.02
N PRO A 222 27.74 8.28 -9.68
CA PRO A 222 28.94 8.39 -8.85
C PRO A 222 29.90 7.26 -9.23
N ALA A 223 31.21 7.55 -9.25
CA ALA A 223 32.22 6.54 -9.51
C ALA A 223 31.96 5.31 -8.63
N GLU A 224 32.14 4.09 -9.15
CA GLU A 224 31.82 2.85 -8.41
C GLU A 224 32.50 2.79 -7.03
N SER A 225 33.66 3.42 -6.87
CA SER A 225 34.35 3.59 -5.59
C SER A 225 33.54 4.36 -4.55
N ASP A 226 32.78 5.38 -4.98
CA ASP A 226 31.94 6.20 -4.09
C ASP A 226 30.71 5.44 -3.63
N ALA A 227 30.23 4.48 -4.43
CA ALA A 227 29.12 3.60 -4.07
C ALA A 227 29.45 2.70 -2.86
N LEU A 228 30.72 2.52 -2.50
CA LEU A 228 31.14 1.73 -1.34
C LEU A 228 31.37 2.55 -0.07
N THR A 229 31.19 3.87 -0.14
CA THR A 229 31.38 4.79 0.99
C THR A 229 30.08 5.02 1.77
N VAL A 230 30.20 5.53 3.00
CA VAL A 230 29.03 5.91 3.82
C VAL A 230 28.26 7.05 3.15
N GLU A 231 29.00 8.00 2.58
CA GLU A 231 28.48 9.14 1.85
C GLU A 231 27.68 8.70 0.62
N GLY A 232 28.17 7.72 -0.14
CA GLY A 232 27.44 7.12 -1.25
C GLY A 232 26.18 6.37 -0.82
N LEU A 233 26.19 5.73 0.35
CA LEU A 233 25.00 5.09 0.92
C LEU A 233 23.95 6.12 1.37
N LEU A 234 24.37 7.19 2.06
CA LEU A 234 23.51 8.30 2.48
C LEU A 234 22.90 9.04 1.28
N SER A 235 23.70 9.31 0.25
CA SER A 235 23.23 9.95 -0.99
C SER A 235 22.14 9.12 -1.69
N ARG A 236 22.35 7.80 -1.82
CA ARG A 236 21.34 6.90 -2.39
C ARG A 236 20.09 6.78 -1.51
N GLN A 237 20.25 6.81 -0.19
CA GLN A 237 19.11 6.84 0.73
C GLN A 237 18.27 8.10 0.49
N ALA A 238 18.90 9.28 0.45
CA ALA A 238 18.23 10.54 0.19
C ALA A 238 17.51 10.55 -1.17
N ALA A 239 18.17 10.06 -2.24
CA ALA A 239 17.57 9.93 -3.55
C ALA A 239 16.33 9.00 -3.57
N ALA A 240 16.38 7.89 -2.81
CA ALA A 240 15.25 6.98 -2.69
C ALA A 240 14.04 7.62 -1.99
N PHE A 241 14.28 8.40 -0.92
CA PHE A 241 13.24 9.17 -0.24
C PHE A 241 12.64 10.25 -1.14
N GLU A 242 13.47 10.99 -1.88
CA GLU A 242 12.99 12.03 -2.80
C GLU A 242 12.14 11.41 -3.91
N ALA A 243 12.56 10.29 -4.50
CA ALA A 243 11.77 9.58 -5.50
C ALA A 243 10.43 9.05 -4.93
N ALA A 244 10.39 8.60 -3.67
CA ALA A 244 9.13 8.21 -3.03
C ALA A 244 8.20 9.43 -2.82
N ARG A 245 8.79 10.57 -2.43
CA ARG A 245 8.08 11.83 -2.21
C ARG A 245 7.50 12.39 -3.50
N GLU A 246 8.27 12.43 -4.58
CA GLU A 246 7.80 12.89 -5.90
C GLU A 246 6.59 12.07 -6.38
N ARG A 247 6.59 10.75 -6.18
CA ARG A 247 5.44 9.87 -6.48
C ARG A 247 4.22 10.25 -5.64
N MET A 248 4.40 10.48 -4.34
CA MET A 248 3.32 10.92 -3.46
C MET A 248 2.75 12.27 -3.93
N ILE A 249 3.61 13.28 -4.17
CA ILE A 249 3.20 14.62 -4.64
C ILE A 249 2.42 14.51 -5.94
N THR A 250 2.90 13.68 -6.88
CA THR A 250 2.21 13.42 -8.14
C THR A 250 0.83 12.80 -7.90
N GLY A 251 0.72 11.82 -7.01
CA GLY A 251 -0.55 11.23 -6.59
C GLY A 251 -1.51 12.25 -5.95
N LEU A 252 -1.00 13.15 -5.10
CA LEU A 252 -1.80 14.23 -4.48
C LEU A 252 -2.33 15.24 -5.52
N ARG A 253 -1.54 15.54 -6.57
CA ARG A 253 -2.00 16.35 -7.70
C ARG A 253 -3.10 15.65 -8.49
N VAL A 254 -2.95 14.35 -8.76
CA VAL A 254 -3.97 13.53 -9.44
C VAL A 254 -5.25 13.44 -8.62
N ALA A 255 -5.14 13.40 -7.29
CA ALA A 255 -6.26 13.47 -6.36
C ALA A 255 -6.99 14.83 -6.35
N ARG A 256 -6.50 15.84 -7.08
CA ARG A 256 -7.11 17.18 -7.25
C ARG A 256 -7.46 17.87 -5.94
N LEU A 257 -6.62 17.70 -4.92
CA LEU A 257 -6.79 18.36 -3.62
C LEU A 257 -6.64 19.88 -3.67
N SER A 258 -6.09 20.41 -4.77
CA SER A 258 -6.02 21.86 -4.99
C SER A 258 -7.40 22.48 -4.86
N GLN A 259 -7.52 23.44 -3.94
CA GLN A 259 -8.76 24.16 -3.66
C GLN A 259 -9.90 23.24 -3.19
N LEU A 260 -9.60 22.25 -2.34
CA LEU A 260 -10.57 21.30 -1.79
C LEU A 260 -11.84 21.98 -1.22
N PHE A 261 -11.70 23.18 -0.64
CA PHE A 261 -12.80 23.94 -0.05
C PHE A 261 -13.35 25.06 -0.95
N ALA A 262 -13.01 25.09 -2.23
CA ALA A 262 -13.65 26.01 -3.16
C ALA A 262 -15.16 25.74 -3.25
N ALA A 263 -15.96 26.80 -3.38
CA ALA A 263 -17.42 26.70 -3.45
C ALA A 263 -17.87 25.72 -4.55
N THR A 264 -17.18 25.69 -5.69
CA THR A 264 -17.45 24.77 -6.82
C THR A 264 -17.27 23.28 -6.48
N ARG A 265 -16.43 22.94 -5.49
CA ARG A 265 -16.26 21.57 -4.99
C ARG A 265 -17.20 21.22 -3.85
N LEU A 266 -17.84 22.21 -3.26
CA LEU A 266 -18.78 22.03 -2.17
C LEU A 266 -20.23 22.13 -2.65
N THR A 267 -20.49 22.16 -3.97
CA THR A 267 -21.85 22.16 -4.50
C THR A 267 -22.53 20.79 -4.33
N PRO A 268 -23.84 20.76 -4.07
CA PRO A 268 -24.60 19.52 -3.93
C PRO A 268 -24.67 18.70 -5.22
N ASP A 269 -24.47 19.34 -6.39
CA ASP A 269 -24.55 18.73 -7.73
C ASP A 269 -23.34 17.83 -8.08
N GLY A 270 -22.77 17.13 -7.09
CA GLY A 270 -21.71 16.13 -7.28
C GLY A 270 -20.29 16.60 -6.91
N GLY A 271 -20.08 17.90 -6.68
CA GLY A 271 -18.77 18.43 -6.26
C GLY A 271 -18.25 17.77 -4.97
N VAL A 272 -19.14 17.56 -4.00
CA VAL A 272 -18.80 16.90 -2.72
C VAL A 272 -18.35 15.45 -2.94
N THR A 273 -19.02 14.71 -3.82
CA THR A 273 -18.67 13.32 -4.13
C THR A 273 -17.28 13.23 -4.76
N GLU A 274 -16.96 14.11 -5.72
CA GLU A 274 -15.62 14.20 -6.30
C GLU A 274 -14.56 14.57 -5.26
N ALA A 275 -14.86 15.53 -4.37
CA ALA A 275 -13.95 15.93 -3.30
C ALA A 275 -13.65 14.76 -2.35
N ARG A 276 -14.65 13.95 -2.00
CA ARG A 276 -14.47 12.75 -1.16
C ARG A 276 -13.63 11.69 -1.87
N LEU A 277 -13.88 11.45 -3.15
CA LEU A 277 -13.09 10.51 -3.94
C LEU A 277 -11.63 10.96 -4.04
N GLY A 278 -11.39 12.25 -4.28
CA GLY A 278 -10.05 12.84 -4.26
C GLY A 278 -9.35 12.67 -2.92
N LEU A 279 -10.04 12.98 -1.82
CA LEU A 279 -9.51 12.82 -0.47
C LEU A 279 -9.16 11.36 -0.12
N ALA A 280 -10.01 10.41 -0.53
CA ALA A 280 -9.74 8.98 -0.37
C ALA A 280 -8.48 8.55 -1.16
N GLY A 281 -8.33 9.03 -2.40
CA GLY A 281 -7.13 8.82 -3.21
C GLY A 281 -5.88 9.39 -2.53
N ALA A 282 -5.94 10.61 -2.04
CA ALA A 282 -4.85 11.25 -1.32
C ALA A 282 -4.44 10.49 -0.05
N SER A 283 -5.42 10.06 0.75
CA SER A 283 -5.19 9.23 1.94
C SER A 283 -4.44 7.94 1.58
N ASN A 284 -4.81 7.28 0.48
CA ASN A 284 -4.12 6.10 0.01
C ASN A 284 -2.66 6.40 -0.40
N PHE A 285 -2.41 7.49 -1.13
CA PHE A 285 -1.03 7.88 -1.51
C PHE A 285 -0.15 8.19 -0.29
N ILE A 286 -0.68 8.88 0.71
CA ILE A 286 0.03 9.16 1.96
C ILE A 286 0.37 7.87 2.70
N ARG A 287 -0.57 6.91 2.75
CA ARG A 287 -0.34 5.60 3.37
C ARG A 287 0.75 4.81 2.65
N VAL A 288 0.70 4.75 1.32
CA VAL A 288 1.71 4.05 0.50
C VAL A 288 3.08 4.69 0.68
N TYR A 289 3.16 6.02 0.69
CA TYR A 289 4.41 6.76 0.94
C TYR A 289 5.03 6.37 2.29
N ARG A 290 4.26 6.39 3.38
CA ARG A 290 4.76 6.01 4.72
C ARG A 290 5.23 4.56 4.81
N GLN A 291 4.57 3.65 4.08
CA GLN A 291 5.03 2.27 3.95
C GLN A 291 6.39 2.23 3.22
N GLN A 292 6.54 2.96 2.12
CA GLN A 292 7.80 3.07 1.39
C GLN A 292 8.92 3.67 2.24
N GLU A 293 8.68 4.72 3.02
CA GLU A 293 9.67 5.29 3.95
C GLU A 293 10.22 4.24 4.93
N THR A 294 9.34 3.37 5.43
CA THR A 294 9.72 2.30 6.36
C THR A 294 10.55 1.23 5.68
N LEU A 295 10.19 0.85 4.45
CA LEU A 295 10.93 -0.14 3.65
C LEU A 295 12.31 0.39 3.23
N ILE A 296 12.38 1.64 2.77
CA ILE A 296 13.64 2.31 2.41
C ILE A 296 14.56 2.35 3.62
N GLU A 297 14.08 2.81 4.79
CA GLU A 297 14.91 2.85 5.99
C GLU A 297 15.46 1.48 6.37
N LYS A 298 14.59 0.46 6.37
CA LYS A 298 14.99 -0.91 6.70
C LYS A 298 16.07 -1.42 5.72
N GLN A 299 15.82 -1.31 4.42
CA GLN A 299 16.75 -1.77 3.39
C GLN A 299 18.12 -1.11 3.51
N PHE A 300 18.16 0.21 3.74
CA PHE A 300 19.40 0.94 3.87
C PHE A 300 20.12 0.66 5.20
N GLN A 301 19.38 0.38 6.28
CA GLN A 301 19.95 -0.07 7.54
C GLN A 301 20.58 -1.48 7.44
N ASP A 302 19.94 -2.38 6.70
CA ASP A 302 20.46 -3.72 6.42
C ASP A 302 21.75 -3.62 5.57
N SER A 303 21.71 -2.83 4.49
CA SER A 303 22.89 -2.55 3.66
C SER A 303 24.04 -1.93 4.45
N PHE A 304 23.75 -0.95 5.31
CA PHE A 304 24.74 -0.36 6.21
C PHE A 304 25.41 -1.41 7.10
N THR A 305 24.63 -2.31 7.69
CA THR A 305 25.12 -3.35 8.60
C THR A 305 26.06 -4.32 7.86
N VAL A 306 25.70 -4.73 6.66
CA VAL A 306 26.53 -5.62 5.82
C VAL A 306 27.80 -4.90 5.35
N MET A 307 27.68 -3.70 4.79
CA MET A 307 28.82 -2.96 4.22
C MET A 307 29.81 -2.49 5.29
N SER A 308 29.33 -2.03 6.44
CA SER A 308 30.20 -1.59 7.53
C SER A 308 31.06 -2.74 8.06
N LYS A 309 30.51 -3.96 8.11
CA LYS A 309 31.22 -5.17 8.50
C LYS A 309 32.21 -5.62 7.42
N GLN A 310 31.80 -5.67 6.16
CA GLN A 310 32.63 -6.12 5.04
C GLN A 310 33.83 -5.20 4.78
N ASN A 311 33.61 -3.89 4.83
CA ASN A 311 34.62 -2.89 4.48
C ASN A 311 35.41 -2.37 5.69
N GLY A 312 35.17 -2.90 6.89
CA GLY A 312 35.86 -2.46 8.11
C GLY A 312 35.74 -0.96 8.38
N TRP A 313 34.54 -0.38 8.21
CA TRP A 313 34.38 1.07 8.28
C TRP A 313 34.82 1.66 9.62
N PRO A 314 35.52 2.82 9.62
CA PRO A 314 36.01 3.43 10.85
C PRO A 314 34.85 3.94 11.72
N ALA A 315 35.07 4.03 13.04
CA ALA A 315 34.05 4.50 13.98
C ALA A 315 33.46 5.89 13.64
N LYS A 316 34.25 6.76 12.99
CA LYS A 316 33.80 8.07 12.50
C LYS A 316 32.71 7.94 11.42
N ALA A 317 32.90 7.01 10.48
CA ALA A 317 31.93 6.70 9.42
C ALA A 317 30.62 6.12 10.01
N VAL A 318 30.73 5.22 10.97
CA VAL A 318 29.56 4.66 11.69
C VAL A 318 28.81 5.75 12.46
N ARG A 319 29.52 6.64 13.17
CA ARG A 319 28.90 7.81 13.83
C ARG A 319 28.21 8.71 12.81
N ARG A 320 28.84 8.97 11.66
CA ARG A 320 28.23 9.77 10.59
C ARG A 320 26.90 9.19 10.11
N TRP A 321 26.82 7.87 9.92
CA TRP A 321 25.55 7.19 9.58
C TRP A 321 24.48 7.36 10.66
N ASN A 322 24.84 7.15 11.92
CA ASN A 322 23.89 7.25 13.04
C ASN A 322 23.44 8.69 13.33
N SER A 323 24.23 9.69 12.93
CA SER A 323 23.91 11.11 13.02
C SER A 323 23.24 11.67 11.78
N LYS A 324 22.69 10.83 10.90
CA LYS A 324 21.93 11.30 9.73
C LYS A 324 20.67 12.03 10.17
N ASP A 325 20.35 13.12 9.50
CA ASP A 325 19.11 13.85 9.75
C ASP A 325 17.92 12.95 9.41
N GLY A 326 16.92 12.97 10.29
CA GLY A 326 15.70 12.20 10.06
C GLY A 326 14.95 12.75 8.84
N LEU A 327 15.02 12.03 7.71
CA LEU A 327 14.24 12.35 6.50
C LEU A 327 12.73 12.11 6.67
N LYS A 328 12.34 11.46 7.78
CA LYS A 328 10.97 11.11 8.11
C LYS A 328 10.21 12.29 8.68
N GLU A 329 8.92 12.35 8.35
CA GLU A 329 7.97 13.25 9.02
C GLU A 329 7.97 12.98 10.55
N SER A 330 7.99 14.06 11.34
CA SER A 330 7.87 13.96 12.80
C SER A 330 6.61 13.17 13.18
N PRO A 331 6.65 12.28 14.21
CA PRO A 331 5.49 11.49 14.61
C PRO A 331 4.28 12.37 14.97
N THR A 332 4.51 13.56 15.52
CA THR A 332 3.46 14.55 15.81
C THR A 332 2.75 14.98 14.53
N LEU A 333 3.50 15.42 13.51
CA LEU A 333 2.95 15.81 12.21
C LEU A 333 2.23 14.61 11.57
N ALA A 334 2.82 13.41 11.65
CA ALA A 334 2.23 12.23 11.05
C ALA A 334 0.86 11.89 11.62
N SER A 335 0.68 12.06 12.94
CA SER A 335 -0.60 11.91 13.63
C SER A 335 -1.61 13.00 13.23
N LEU A 336 -1.16 14.26 13.15
CA LEU A 336 -1.99 15.38 12.74
C LEU A 336 -2.49 15.23 11.30
N THR A 337 -1.69 14.65 10.39
CA THR A 337 -2.12 14.39 9.00
C THR A 337 -3.31 13.43 8.98
N GLY A 338 -3.26 12.36 9.77
CA GLY A 338 -4.36 11.39 9.87
C GLY A 338 -5.61 12.01 10.46
N VAL A 339 -5.48 12.80 11.53
CA VAL A 339 -6.59 13.54 12.15
C VAL A 339 -7.22 14.52 11.15
N LEU A 340 -6.40 15.30 10.44
CA LEU A 340 -6.87 16.28 9.46
C LEU A 340 -7.66 15.62 8.34
N VAL A 341 -7.12 14.58 7.70
CA VAL A 341 -7.81 13.83 6.63
C VAL A 341 -9.16 13.29 7.10
N ASN A 342 -9.21 12.67 8.29
CA ASN A 342 -10.46 12.12 8.84
C ASN A 342 -11.51 13.21 9.14
N ARG A 343 -11.10 14.36 9.66
CA ARG A 343 -12.01 15.49 9.92
C ARG A 343 -12.55 16.08 8.61
N ILE A 344 -11.72 16.19 7.59
CA ILE A 344 -12.15 16.66 6.26
C ILE A 344 -13.16 15.69 5.67
N ASP A 345 -12.92 14.38 5.70
CA ASP A 345 -13.90 13.39 5.23
C ASP A 345 -15.21 13.47 6.01
N SER A 346 -15.14 13.70 7.32
CA SER A 346 -16.33 13.89 8.16
C SER A 346 -17.16 15.12 7.73
N VAL A 347 -16.52 16.25 7.43
CA VAL A 347 -17.21 17.45 6.90
C VAL A 347 -17.86 17.15 5.57
N LEU A 348 -17.13 16.52 4.65
CA LEU A 348 -17.67 16.15 3.34
C LEU A 348 -18.80 15.13 3.47
N GLY A 349 -18.77 14.27 4.49
CA GLY A 349 -19.86 13.36 4.84
C GLY A 349 -21.13 14.10 5.26
N VAL A 350 -21.01 15.14 6.10
CA VAL A 350 -22.16 16.00 6.48
C VAL A 350 -22.75 16.69 5.26
N LEU A 351 -21.90 17.29 4.41
CA LEU A 351 -22.37 17.94 3.18
C LEU A 351 -23.04 16.95 2.22
N SER A 352 -22.47 15.75 2.07
CA SER A 352 -23.04 14.69 1.23
C SER A 352 -24.39 14.20 1.75
N ALA A 353 -24.58 14.12 3.07
CA ALA A 353 -25.84 13.72 3.68
C ALA A 353 -26.94 14.79 3.57
N GLN A 354 -26.54 16.06 3.39
CA GLN A 354 -27.43 17.21 3.24
C GLN A 354 -27.53 17.67 1.77
N ALA A 355 -27.23 16.80 0.80
CA ALA A 355 -27.29 17.17 -0.61
C ALA A 355 -28.67 17.73 -0.98
N GLY A 356 -28.70 18.97 -1.48
CA GLY A 356 -29.94 19.71 -1.79
C GLY A 356 -30.58 20.47 -0.62
N ALA A 357 -30.12 20.25 0.61
CA ALA A 357 -30.62 20.89 1.84
C ALA A 357 -29.61 21.89 2.45
N TYR A 358 -28.65 22.35 1.65
CA TYR A 358 -27.78 23.48 1.97
C TYR A 358 -27.49 24.31 0.73
N ALA A 359 -27.18 25.59 0.92
CA ALA A 359 -26.77 26.51 -0.13
C ALA A 359 -25.50 27.27 0.29
N ILE A 360 -24.66 27.60 -0.70
CA ILE A 360 -23.43 28.37 -0.48
C ILE A 360 -23.53 29.69 -1.25
N THR A 361 -23.58 30.81 -0.53
CA THR A 361 -23.71 32.15 -1.11
C THR A 361 -22.70 33.09 -0.46
N GLY A 362 -21.84 33.74 -1.24
CA GLY A 362 -20.88 34.72 -0.74
C GLY A 362 -19.87 34.18 0.29
N GLY A 363 -19.47 32.91 0.16
CA GLY A 363 -18.55 32.26 1.11
C GLY A 363 -19.19 31.89 2.46
N LYS A 364 -20.51 32.02 2.57
CA LYS A 364 -21.32 31.49 3.67
C LYS A 364 -22.07 30.25 3.23
N ILE A 365 -22.34 29.35 4.17
CA ILE A 365 -23.16 28.15 3.98
C ILE A 365 -24.39 28.23 4.89
N THR A 366 -25.56 28.04 4.31
CA THR A 366 -26.86 27.96 5.01
C THR A 366 -27.35 26.52 4.92
N PHE A 367 -27.73 25.91 6.04
CA PHE A 367 -28.33 24.58 6.08
C PHE A 367 -29.81 24.69 6.42
N GLU A 368 -30.65 23.83 5.84
CA GLU A 368 -32.06 23.68 6.25
C GLU A 368 -32.18 22.94 7.59
N ASP A 369 -31.31 21.94 7.82
CA ASP A 369 -31.25 21.21 9.09
C ASP A 369 -30.30 21.91 10.10
N PRO A 370 -30.82 22.42 11.24
CA PRO A 370 -30.01 23.07 12.25
C PRO A 370 -29.05 22.10 12.98
N ALA A 371 -29.32 20.79 12.99
CA ALA A 371 -28.41 19.81 13.57
C ALA A 371 -27.17 19.60 12.67
N ALA A 372 -27.37 19.53 11.36
CA ALA A 372 -26.27 19.50 10.40
C ALA A 372 -25.42 20.77 10.45
N ALA A 373 -26.04 21.95 10.57
CA ALA A 373 -25.36 23.23 10.69
C ALA A 373 -24.39 23.26 11.88
N ARG A 374 -24.88 22.86 13.08
CA ARG A 374 -24.05 22.73 14.29
C ARG A 374 -22.89 21.74 14.11
N THR A 375 -23.17 20.58 13.52
CA THR A 375 -22.16 19.53 13.31
C THR A 375 -21.05 20.03 12.36
N TYR A 376 -21.43 20.67 11.26
CA TYR A 376 -20.51 21.30 10.32
C TYR A 376 -19.67 22.40 11.01
N GLY A 377 -20.30 23.27 11.81
CA GLY A 377 -19.63 24.32 12.56
C GLY A 377 -18.53 23.80 13.50
N VAL A 378 -18.83 22.74 14.26
CA VAL A 378 -17.86 22.07 15.15
C VAL A 378 -16.70 21.48 14.35
N LEU A 379 -16.98 20.71 13.30
CA LEU A 379 -15.94 20.09 12.48
C LEU A 379 -15.04 21.13 11.79
N ARG A 380 -15.62 22.23 11.31
CA ARG A 380 -14.87 23.34 10.71
C ARG A 380 -13.88 23.96 11.71
N GLN A 381 -14.31 24.23 12.95
CA GLN A 381 -13.42 24.75 13.99
C GLN A 381 -12.28 23.79 14.30
N GLN A 382 -12.59 22.48 14.37
CA GLN A 382 -11.61 21.45 14.63
C GLN A 382 -10.60 21.27 13.49
N ILE A 383 -11.01 21.43 12.22
CA ILE A 383 -10.09 21.44 11.08
C ILE A 383 -9.14 22.62 11.20
N ALA A 384 -9.66 23.83 11.47
CA ALA A 384 -8.84 25.02 11.66
C ALA A 384 -7.81 24.82 12.79
N SER A 385 -8.24 24.35 13.96
CA SER A 385 -7.33 24.09 15.08
C SER A 385 -6.27 23.03 14.76
N THR A 386 -6.62 22.00 13.98
CA THR A 386 -5.67 20.96 13.55
C THR A 386 -4.64 21.52 12.57
N MET A 387 -5.05 22.39 11.64
CA MET A 387 -4.13 23.09 10.74
C MET A 387 -3.20 24.03 11.50
N ASP A 388 -3.71 24.80 12.46
CA ASP A 388 -2.91 25.71 13.27
C ASP A 388 -1.89 24.94 14.13
N ALA A 389 -2.29 23.81 14.72
CA ALA A 389 -1.39 22.92 15.44
C ALA A 389 -0.31 22.31 14.52
N ALA A 390 -0.66 21.97 13.29
CA ALA A 390 0.29 21.47 12.31
C ALA A 390 1.31 22.54 11.90
N ILE A 391 0.86 23.79 11.67
CA ILE A 391 1.74 24.93 11.37
C ILE A 391 2.68 25.19 12.55
N ALA A 392 2.16 25.22 13.78
CA ALA A 392 2.97 25.40 15.00
C ALA A 392 4.00 24.28 15.20
N ALA A 393 3.72 23.07 14.73
CA ALA A 393 4.62 21.92 14.76
C ALA A 393 5.63 21.89 13.58
N GLY A 394 5.76 22.98 12.81
CA GLY A 394 6.68 23.07 11.67
C GLY A 394 6.15 22.45 10.38
N GLY A 395 4.83 22.23 10.28
CA GLY A 395 4.21 21.56 9.14
C GLY A 395 4.40 22.29 7.80
N THR A 396 4.58 23.62 7.80
CA THR A 396 4.82 24.41 6.58
C THR A 396 6.23 24.26 6.02
N GLU A 397 7.20 23.91 6.86
CA GLU A 397 8.58 23.66 6.49
C GLU A 397 8.83 22.17 6.19
N SER A 398 7.90 21.31 6.61
CA SER A 398 7.97 19.88 6.36
C SER A 398 7.81 19.57 4.89
N SER A 399 8.76 18.83 4.33
CA SER A 399 8.66 18.24 3.00
C SER A 399 7.82 16.95 2.96
N GLY A 400 7.27 16.53 4.11
CA GLY A 400 6.44 15.34 4.27
C GLY A 400 4.97 15.54 3.87
N PRO A 401 4.13 14.51 4.11
CA PRO A 401 2.70 14.52 3.79
C PRO A 401 1.93 15.73 4.33
N MET A 402 2.18 16.16 5.59
CA MET A 402 1.48 17.30 6.17
C MET A 402 1.75 18.59 5.40
N GLY A 403 3.02 18.90 5.08
CA GLY A 403 3.37 20.13 4.36
C GLY A 403 2.75 20.17 2.97
N GLN A 404 2.77 19.04 2.26
CA GLN A 404 2.10 18.91 0.96
C GLN A 404 0.58 19.07 1.06
N LEU A 405 -0.05 18.55 2.12
CA LEU A 405 -1.49 18.69 2.35
C LEU A 405 -1.86 20.15 2.68
N LEU A 406 -1.09 20.82 3.55
CA LEU A 406 -1.28 22.24 3.86
C LEU A 406 -1.10 23.10 2.61
N GLN A 407 -0.10 22.81 1.78
CA GLN A 407 0.11 23.50 0.51
C GLN A 407 -1.05 23.28 -0.48
N ALA A 408 -1.56 22.05 -0.59
CA ALA A 408 -2.67 21.71 -1.48
C ALA A 408 -4.01 22.34 -1.06
N ILE A 409 -4.30 22.36 0.24
CA ILE A 409 -5.45 23.09 0.80
C ILE A 409 -5.26 24.60 0.56
N GLY A 410 -4.02 25.07 0.67
CA GLY A 410 -3.63 26.44 0.41
C GLY A 410 -4.36 27.42 1.33
N THR A 411 -4.80 28.53 0.75
CA THR A 411 -5.57 29.56 1.47
C THR A 411 -7.07 29.28 1.51
N THR A 412 -7.54 28.18 0.89
CA THR A 412 -8.96 27.88 0.88
C THR A 412 -9.45 27.50 2.27
N ARG A 413 -10.57 28.09 2.69
CA ARG A 413 -11.20 27.84 3.98
C ARG A 413 -12.63 27.37 3.74
N LEU A 414 -13.09 26.49 4.62
CA LEU A 414 -14.49 26.09 4.66
C LEU A 414 -15.40 27.31 4.85
N PRO A 415 -16.51 27.43 4.07
CA PRO A 415 -17.50 28.48 4.23
C PRO A 415 -17.99 28.62 5.68
N ARG A 416 -18.28 29.85 6.10
CA ARG A 416 -18.83 30.12 7.43
C ARG A 416 -20.33 29.86 7.44
N GLU A 417 -20.85 29.30 8.53
CA GLU A 417 -22.30 29.21 8.75
C GLU A 417 -22.89 30.64 8.77
N SER A 418 -24.09 30.80 8.18
CA SER A 418 -24.77 32.09 8.02
C SER A 418 -25.43 32.60 9.28
#